data_AF-J9FFH7-F1
#
_entry.id   AF-J9FFH7-F1
#
_cell.length_a   1.000
_cell.length_b   1.000
_cell.length_c   1.000
_cell.angle_alpha   90.00
_cell.angle_beta   90.00
_cell.angle_gamma   90.00
#
_symmetry.space_group_name_H-M   'P 1'
#
loop_
_entity.id
_entity.type
_entity.pdbx_description
1 polymer ?
#
loop_
_entity_poly.entity_id
_entity_poly.type
_entity_poly.pdbx_seq_one_letter_code
_entity_poly.pdbx_strand_id
1 'polypeptide(L)'
;TEWRPHSLTMPEDREGMSVQVYDSWSDVPENLLSTASVFSKGIFSYSGNTRVSGVAVPVFSLRSRKSFGVGEFADIRLLVDWAAKTGQKVIQFLPVNDTTMSRTRDDSYPYNANSSFALHPQFIRLTDAGVEEDAGYLSLQQELNSLPDLDYERVNREKERLLREVFSRDGEKVTASEGFRRFFASNRSWLLPYAAYS
;
A
#
# COMPACT_ATOMS: atom_id res chain seq x y z
N THR A 1 -13.60 12.32 5.91
CA THR A 1 -14.64 11.96 4.91
C THR A 1 -14.15 12.37 3.54
N GLU A 2 -13.21 11.61 2.96
CA GLU A 2 -12.47 12.11 1.79
C GLU A 2 -11.98 10.98 0.86
N TRP A 3 -12.95 10.32 0.23
CA TRP A 3 -12.82 9.71 -1.09
C TRP A 3 -14.12 10.05 -1.84
N ARG A 4 -14.02 10.86 -2.90
CA ARG A 4 -15.16 11.09 -3.80
C ARG A 4 -15.10 10.04 -4.92
N PRO A 5 -16.23 9.53 -5.44
CA PRO A 5 -16.23 8.69 -6.62
C PRO A 5 -15.53 9.40 -7.78
N HIS A 6 -14.54 8.74 -8.39
CA HIS A 6 -13.84 9.28 -9.55
C HIS A 6 -14.54 8.76 -10.80
N SER A 7 -15.29 9.65 -11.45
CA SER A 7 -15.95 9.36 -12.73
C SER A 7 -14.92 9.45 -13.85
N LEU A 8 -14.58 8.31 -14.46
CA LEU A 8 -13.72 8.28 -15.64
C LEU A 8 -14.59 8.27 -16.91
N THR A 9 -14.48 9.33 -17.71
CA THR A 9 -15.02 9.37 -19.07
C THR A 9 -14.07 8.61 -19.99
N MET A 10 -14.56 7.52 -20.59
CA MET A 10 -13.81 6.75 -21.58
C MET A 10 -13.72 7.51 -22.92
N PRO A 11 -12.72 7.23 -23.77
CA PRO A 11 -12.63 7.83 -25.09
C PRO A 11 -13.83 7.47 -25.99
N GLU A 12 -14.04 8.30 -27.02
CA GLU A 12 -15.26 8.34 -27.84
C GLU A 12 -15.55 7.05 -28.63
N ASP A 13 -14.60 6.11 -28.70
CA ASP A 13 -14.74 4.74 -29.23
C ASP A 13 -15.74 3.85 -28.44
N ARG A 14 -16.13 4.25 -27.23
CA ARG A 14 -17.12 3.54 -26.40
C ARG A 14 -18.24 4.46 -25.92
N GLU A 15 -19.43 4.27 -26.49
CA GLU A 15 -20.67 5.02 -26.27
C GLU A 15 -20.89 5.49 -24.81
N GLY A 16 -20.45 6.71 -24.50
CA GLY A 16 -20.86 7.46 -23.30
C GLY A 16 -20.60 6.81 -21.93
N MET A 17 -19.83 5.72 -21.84
CA MET A 17 -19.70 4.94 -20.61
C MET A 17 -18.87 5.66 -19.55
N SER A 18 -19.55 6.44 -18.70
CA SER A 18 -18.98 6.95 -17.44
C SER A 18 -18.86 5.80 -16.43
N VAL A 19 -17.64 5.35 -16.18
CA VAL A 19 -17.37 4.32 -15.17
C VAL A 19 -17.16 5.00 -13.82
N GLN A 20 -18.04 4.71 -12.87
CA GLN A 20 -17.81 5.03 -11.46
C GLN A 20 -16.84 4.01 -10.88
N VAL A 21 -15.61 4.44 -10.59
CA VAL A 21 -14.65 3.59 -9.87
C VAL A 21 -14.96 3.65 -8.38
N TYR A 22 -15.30 2.50 -7.81
CA TYR A 22 -15.51 2.30 -6.37
C TYR A 22 -14.36 1.47 -5.78
N ASP A 23 -14.15 1.58 -4.46
CA ASP A 23 -13.22 0.73 -3.71
C ASP A 23 -13.76 -0.70 -3.53
N SER A 24 -13.92 -1.42 -4.64
CA SER A 24 -14.22 -2.85 -4.64
C SER A 24 -12.95 -3.64 -4.98
N TRP A 25 -12.40 -4.34 -3.99
CA TRP A 25 -11.44 -5.42 -4.25
C TRP A 25 -12.15 -6.49 -5.06
N SER A 26 -11.70 -6.71 -6.29
CA SER A 26 -12.22 -7.75 -7.19
C SER A 26 -11.15 -8.82 -7.36
N ASP A 27 -11.43 -10.01 -6.83
CA ASP A 27 -10.61 -11.19 -7.09
C ASP A 27 -10.50 -11.39 -8.61
N VAL A 28 -9.30 -11.69 -9.10
CA VAL A 28 -9.10 -11.99 -10.53
C VAL A 28 -9.82 -13.31 -10.82
N PRO A 29 -10.85 -13.34 -11.68
CA PRO A 29 -11.56 -14.58 -11.99
C PRO A 29 -10.60 -15.59 -12.63
N GLU A 30 -10.67 -16.84 -12.18
CA GLU A 30 -9.79 -17.97 -12.58
C GLU A 30 -9.69 -18.18 -14.11
N ASN A 31 -10.66 -17.65 -14.85
CA ASN A 31 -10.83 -17.82 -16.29
C ASN A 31 -10.16 -16.72 -17.15
N LEU A 32 -9.47 -15.74 -16.57
CA LEU A 32 -8.74 -14.72 -17.34
C LEU A 32 -7.33 -15.16 -17.73
N LEU A 33 -6.93 -14.83 -18.96
CA LEU A 33 -5.55 -14.95 -19.45
C LEU A 33 -4.62 -14.17 -18.51
N SER A 34 -3.47 -14.77 -18.18
CA SER A 34 -2.50 -14.28 -17.19
C SER A 34 -1.87 -12.91 -17.49
N THR A 35 -2.12 -12.34 -18.67
CA THR A 35 -1.74 -10.97 -19.06
C THR A 35 -2.77 -9.90 -18.66
N ALA A 36 -3.91 -10.28 -18.06
CA ALA A 36 -5.01 -9.37 -17.75
C ALA A 36 -5.58 -9.56 -16.34
N SER A 37 -5.21 -8.68 -15.40
CA SER A 37 -6.09 -8.35 -14.28
C SER A 37 -7.36 -7.65 -14.81
N VAL A 38 -8.49 -7.72 -14.09
CA VAL A 38 -9.78 -7.19 -14.57
C VAL A 38 -9.69 -5.69 -14.96
N PHE A 39 -8.87 -4.93 -14.25
CA PHE A 39 -8.59 -3.52 -14.50
C PHE A 39 -7.98 -3.23 -15.89
N SER A 40 -7.22 -4.18 -16.47
CA SER A 40 -6.43 -3.91 -17.69
C SER A 40 -7.28 -3.70 -18.94
N LYS A 41 -8.35 -4.49 -19.11
CA LYS A 41 -9.20 -4.51 -20.32
C LYS A 41 -10.08 -3.28 -20.51
N GLY A 42 -10.23 -2.45 -19.48
CA GLY A 42 -10.91 -1.16 -19.54
C GLY A 42 -9.95 0.03 -19.59
N ILE A 43 -8.86 -0.01 -18.80
CA ILE A 43 -7.94 1.12 -18.63
C ILE A 43 -6.92 1.23 -19.77
N PHE A 44 -6.42 0.11 -20.31
CA PHE A 44 -5.44 0.13 -21.41
C PHE A 44 -6.06 -0.02 -22.80
N SER A 45 -7.38 -0.20 -22.89
CA SER A 45 -8.11 -0.30 -24.15
C SER A 45 -8.41 1.08 -24.75
N TYR A 46 -7.37 1.79 -25.15
CA TYR A 46 -7.50 2.96 -26.00
C TYR A 46 -7.67 2.54 -27.47
N SER A 47 -8.49 3.26 -28.22
CA SER A 47 -8.60 3.05 -29.67
C SER A 47 -7.40 3.69 -30.40
N GLY A 48 -6.82 2.94 -31.34
CA GLY A 48 -5.68 3.42 -32.14
C GLY A 48 -4.38 3.65 -31.36
N ASN A 49 -3.50 4.48 -31.91
CA ASN A 49 -2.13 4.69 -31.42
C ASN A 49 -2.03 5.70 -30.25
N THR A 50 -2.92 5.61 -29.25
CA THR A 50 -2.88 6.49 -28.08
C THR A 50 -1.61 6.28 -27.26
N ARG A 51 -0.77 7.31 -27.20
CA ARG A 51 0.42 7.33 -26.35
C ARG A 51 0.01 7.71 -24.93
N VAL A 52 0.36 6.86 -23.96
CA VAL A 52 0.22 7.14 -22.53
C VAL A 52 1.58 7.33 -21.89
N SER A 53 1.62 8.10 -20.80
CA SER A 53 2.76 8.19 -19.89
C SER A 53 2.35 7.72 -18.49
N GLY A 54 3.34 7.28 -17.72
CA GLY A 54 3.15 6.85 -16.33
C GLY A 54 4.44 7.00 -15.54
N VAL A 55 4.36 6.72 -14.24
CA VAL A 55 5.50 6.71 -13.33
C VAL A 55 5.71 5.30 -12.76
N ALA A 56 6.94 4.82 -12.78
CA ALA A 56 7.37 3.63 -12.06
C ALA A 56 8.17 4.09 -10.84
N VAL A 57 7.73 3.72 -9.63
CA VAL A 57 8.33 4.22 -8.37
C VAL A 57 8.22 3.20 -7.24
N PRO A 58 9.26 2.95 -6.43
CA PRO A 58 9.12 2.19 -5.20
C PRO A 58 8.29 2.95 -4.15
N VAL A 59 7.36 2.27 -3.46
CA VAL A 59 6.58 2.91 -2.38
C VAL A 59 7.51 3.43 -1.28
N PHE A 60 8.57 2.69 -0.94
CA PHE A 60 9.53 3.08 0.10
C PHE A 60 10.29 4.39 -0.20
N SER A 61 10.41 4.79 -1.46
CA SER A 61 11.10 6.04 -1.86
C SER A 61 10.18 7.26 -1.93
N LEU A 62 8.87 7.10 -1.70
CA LEU A 62 7.97 8.24 -1.52
C LEU A 62 8.32 8.96 -0.22
N ARG A 63 8.23 10.29 -0.20
CA ARG A 63 8.46 11.10 1.00
C ARG A 63 7.38 12.17 1.12
N SER A 64 6.66 12.17 2.23
CA SER A 64 5.66 13.19 2.58
C SER A 64 5.92 13.75 3.98
N ARG A 65 5.23 14.84 4.32
CA ARG A 65 5.32 15.46 5.66
C ARG A 65 4.74 14.59 6.78
N LYS A 66 4.06 13.49 6.44
CA LYS A 66 3.46 12.53 7.39
C LYS A 66 4.10 11.13 7.31
N SER A 67 5.10 10.94 6.45
CA SER A 67 5.87 9.70 6.39
C SER A 67 6.63 9.46 7.70
N PHE A 68 7.03 8.22 7.98
CA PHE A 68 7.86 7.87 9.14
C PHE A 68 9.19 7.28 8.68
N GLY A 69 10.06 8.13 8.11
CA GLY A 69 11.36 7.75 7.52
C GLY A 69 11.28 7.02 6.17
N VAL A 70 10.18 6.31 5.92
CA VAL A 70 9.88 5.55 4.69
C VAL A 70 8.55 6.00 4.09
N GLY A 71 8.41 5.92 2.77
CA GLY A 71 7.12 6.12 2.10
C GLY A 71 6.13 4.99 2.38
N GLU A 72 4.87 5.33 2.63
CA GLU A 72 3.84 4.42 3.14
C GLU A 72 2.62 4.34 2.20
N PHE A 73 1.72 3.36 2.43
CA PHE A 73 0.51 3.22 1.60
C PHE A 73 -0.41 4.46 1.62
N ALA A 74 -0.36 5.28 2.67
CA ALA A 74 -1.07 6.55 2.73
C ALA A 74 -0.48 7.61 1.77
N ASP A 75 0.83 7.56 1.46
CA ASP A 75 1.50 8.51 0.57
C ASP A 75 1.18 8.24 -0.91
N ILE A 76 0.74 7.03 -1.26
CA ILE A 76 0.25 6.68 -2.60
C ILE A 76 -0.89 7.62 -3.03
N ARG A 77 -1.73 8.09 -2.09
CA ARG A 77 -2.80 9.06 -2.39
C ARG A 77 -2.24 10.37 -2.95
N LEU A 78 -1.14 10.85 -2.38
CA LEU A 78 -0.45 12.06 -2.83
C LEU A 78 0.21 11.87 -4.20
N LEU A 79 0.71 10.65 -4.47
CA LEU A 79 1.23 10.27 -5.80
C LEU A 79 0.13 10.19 -6.86
N VAL A 80 -1.07 9.69 -6.54
CA VAL A 80 -2.25 9.69 -7.42
C VAL A 80 -2.68 11.12 -7.76
N ASP A 81 -2.75 11.98 -6.74
CA ASP A 81 -3.02 13.42 -6.89
C ASP A 81 -2.02 14.09 -7.83
N TRP A 82 -0.72 13.82 -7.66
CA TRP A 82 0.36 14.34 -8.50
C TRP A 82 0.29 13.78 -9.94
N ALA A 83 0.02 12.48 -10.09
CA ALA A 83 -0.10 11.81 -11.39
C ALA A 83 -1.25 12.42 -12.20
N ALA A 84 -2.42 12.60 -11.58
CA ALA A 84 -3.56 13.26 -12.20
C ALA A 84 -3.25 14.71 -12.61
N LYS A 85 -2.63 15.50 -11.72
CA LYS A 85 -2.24 16.90 -11.98
C LYS A 85 -1.16 17.04 -13.07
N THR A 86 -0.35 16.01 -13.30
CA THR A 86 0.71 15.97 -14.34
C THR A 86 0.31 15.18 -15.59
N GLY A 87 -0.95 14.73 -15.69
CA GLY A 87 -1.48 14.03 -16.86
C GLY A 87 -1.10 12.56 -17.00
N GLN A 88 -0.32 12.01 -16.07
CA GLN A 88 0.08 10.60 -16.03
C GLN A 88 -1.15 9.69 -15.94
N LYS A 89 -1.12 8.55 -16.63
CA LYS A 89 -2.24 7.59 -16.71
C LYS A 89 -1.99 6.28 -15.98
N VAL A 90 -0.74 6.02 -15.58
CA VAL A 90 -0.32 4.77 -14.92
C VAL A 90 0.63 5.10 -13.77
N ILE A 91 0.43 4.41 -12.65
CA ILE A 91 1.44 4.29 -11.59
C ILE A 91 1.79 2.81 -11.49
N GLN A 92 3.08 2.49 -11.58
CA GLN A 92 3.62 1.16 -11.35
C GLN A 92 4.47 1.18 -10.08
N PHE A 93 4.23 0.24 -9.18
CA PHE A 93 5.06 0.04 -8.00
C PHE A 93 6.06 -1.11 -8.22
N LEU A 94 7.17 -1.06 -7.48
CA LEU A 94 7.92 -2.27 -7.14
C LEU A 94 7.09 -3.14 -6.16
N PRO A 95 7.41 -4.42 -5.96
CA PRO A 95 6.65 -5.26 -5.03
C PRO A 95 6.60 -4.65 -3.62
N VAL A 96 5.46 -4.84 -2.95
CA VAL A 96 5.16 -4.31 -1.61
C VAL A 96 4.92 -5.42 -0.57
N ASN A 97 5.23 -6.65 -0.95
CA ASN A 97 5.14 -7.85 -0.13
C ASN A 97 6.15 -7.82 1.02
N ASP A 98 5.86 -8.53 2.11
CA ASP A 98 6.80 -8.64 3.22
C ASP A 98 8.06 -9.42 2.82
N THR A 99 9.21 -8.84 3.16
CA THR A 99 10.56 -9.36 2.89
C THR A 99 11.33 -9.63 4.18
N THR A 100 10.67 -9.47 5.34
CA THR A 100 11.29 -9.65 6.67
C THR A 100 11.73 -11.10 6.88
N MET A 101 13.03 -11.32 7.07
CA MET A 101 13.64 -12.62 7.31
C MET A 101 14.77 -12.53 8.36
N SER A 102 15.68 -11.57 8.21
CA SER A 102 16.82 -11.34 9.10
C SER A 102 16.60 -10.18 10.08
N ARG A 103 15.62 -9.30 9.81
CA ARG A 103 15.43 -7.97 10.43
C ARG A 103 16.63 -7.02 10.24
N THR A 104 17.45 -7.26 9.21
CA THR A 104 18.57 -6.40 8.79
C THR A 104 18.30 -5.73 7.43
N ARG A 105 19.21 -4.86 6.97
CA ARG A 105 19.19 -4.23 5.64
C ARG A 105 19.09 -5.22 4.48
N ASP A 106 19.55 -6.47 4.61
CA ASP A 106 19.45 -7.45 3.53
C ASP A 106 17.99 -7.78 3.17
N ASP A 107 17.06 -7.62 4.12
CA ASP A 107 15.62 -7.74 3.90
C ASP A 107 15.05 -6.61 3.04
N SER A 108 15.79 -5.52 2.76
CA SER A 108 15.27 -4.36 2.02
C SER A 108 15.15 -4.59 0.50
N TYR A 109 15.50 -5.77 0.00
CA TYR A 109 15.41 -6.10 -1.43
C TYR A 109 14.01 -6.60 -1.81
N PRO A 110 13.20 -5.82 -2.56
CA PRO A 110 11.76 -6.06 -2.69
C PRO A 110 11.36 -7.30 -3.51
N TYR A 111 12.33 -8.03 -4.07
CA TYR A 111 12.09 -9.27 -4.83
C TYR A 111 12.36 -10.55 -4.01
N ASN A 112 12.84 -10.42 -2.77
CA ASN A 112 13.04 -11.55 -1.84
C ASN A 112 11.92 -11.61 -0.79
N ALA A 113 10.68 -11.75 -1.25
CA ALA A 113 9.50 -11.77 -0.37
C ALA A 113 9.37 -13.11 0.38
N ASN A 114 9.06 -13.05 1.69
CA ASN A 114 8.75 -14.23 2.50
C ASN A 114 7.33 -14.78 2.20
N SER A 115 6.47 -13.96 1.58
CA SER A 115 5.05 -14.27 1.36
C SER A 115 4.50 -13.54 0.13
N SER A 116 3.94 -14.30 -0.80
CA SER A 116 3.21 -13.76 -1.97
C SER A 116 1.90 -13.05 -1.60
N PHE A 117 1.42 -13.19 -0.35
CA PHE A 117 0.14 -12.65 0.12
C PHE A 117 0.27 -11.49 1.11
N ALA A 118 1.27 -11.54 2.00
CA ALA A 118 1.42 -10.54 3.05
C ALA A 118 2.06 -9.25 2.52
N LEU A 119 1.50 -8.10 2.91
CA LEU A 119 2.07 -6.79 2.66
C LEU A 119 3.08 -6.44 3.76
N HIS A 120 4.22 -5.82 3.39
CA HIS A 120 5.28 -5.47 4.33
C HIS A 120 4.78 -4.45 5.38
N PRO A 121 4.88 -4.75 6.71
CA PRO A 121 4.49 -3.82 7.76
C PRO A 121 5.15 -2.43 7.69
N GLN A 122 6.30 -2.29 7.02
CA GLN A 122 6.96 -0.99 6.82
C GLN A 122 6.06 0.06 6.14
N PHE A 123 5.04 -0.36 5.39
CA PHE A 123 4.15 0.54 4.65
C PHE A 123 2.91 0.99 5.44
N ILE A 124 2.71 0.51 6.68
CA ILE A 124 1.60 0.92 7.56
C ILE A 124 1.84 2.34 8.08
N ARG A 125 0.92 3.28 7.80
CA ARG A 125 0.92 4.62 8.40
C ARG A 125 0.57 4.48 9.88
N LEU A 126 1.53 4.76 10.77
CA LEU A 126 1.41 4.52 12.21
C LEU A 126 0.20 5.20 12.86
N THR A 127 -0.12 6.43 12.44
CA THR A 127 -1.25 7.21 12.97
C THR A 127 -2.60 6.67 12.52
N ASP A 128 -2.71 6.16 11.30
CA ASP A 128 -3.91 5.44 10.82
C ASP A 128 -4.12 4.11 11.57
N ALA A 129 -3.05 3.53 12.14
CA ALA A 129 -3.09 2.35 12.99
C ALA A 129 -3.38 2.66 14.47
N GLY A 130 -3.46 3.94 14.89
CA GLY A 130 -3.78 4.35 16.25
C GLY A 130 -2.59 4.68 17.17
N VAL A 131 -1.39 4.86 16.60
CA VAL A 131 -0.23 5.44 17.33
C VAL A 131 -0.47 6.94 17.53
N GLU A 132 -0.19 7.43 18.73
CA GLU A 132 -0.37 8.85 19.08
C GLU A 132 0.84 9.70 18.68
N GLU A 133 0.59 10.89 18.13
CA GLU A 133 1.64 11.83 17.69
C GLU A 133 2.20 12.64 18.88
N ASP A 134 2.79 11.94 19.87
CA ASP A 134 3.41 12.57 21.04
C ASP A 134 4.76 13.26 20.70
N ALA A 135 5.36 13.94 21.68
CA ALA A 135 6.62 14.66 21.49
C ALA A 135 7.81 13.76 21.12
N GLY A 136 7.81 12.49 21.57
CA GLY A 136 8.82 11.49 21.20
C GLY A 136 8.61 10.98 19.78
N TYR A 137 7.36 10.66 19.42
CA TYR A 137 6.95 10.30 18.07
C TYR A 137 7.33 11.39 17.06
N LEU A 138 6.96 12.65 17.33
CA LEU A 138 7.20 13.78 16.42
C LEU A 138 8.69 14.08 16.25
N SER A 139 9.48 14.02 17.35
CA SER A 139 10.93 14.18 17.30
C SER A 139 11.59 13.09 16.43
N LEU A 140 11.22 11.83 16.66
CA LEU A 140 11.75 10.68 15.92
C LEU A 140 11.28 10.67 14.45
N GLN A 141 10.03 11.05 14.17
CA GLN A 141 9.50 11.22 12.81
C GLN A 141 10.28 12.32 12.07
N GLN A 142 10.53 13.47 12.70
CA GLN A 142 11.31 14.56 12.12
C GLN A 142 12.76 14.14 11.83
N GLU A 143 13.40 13.45 12.78
CA GLU A 143 14.76 12.93 12.61
C GLU A 143 14.84 11.97 11.42
N LEU A 144 14.03 10.91 11.42
CA LEU A 144 14.03 9.89 10.35
C LEU A 144 13.67 10.48 8.98
N ASN A 145 12.71 11.41 8.92
CA ASN A 145 12.35 12.07 7.67
C ASN A 145 13.44 13.00 7.12
N SER A 146 14.38 13.46 7.96
CA SER A 146 15.49 14.34 7.57
C SER A 146 16.73 13.62 7.02
N LEU A 147 16.83 12.30 7.22
CA LEU A 147 17.95 11.50 6.72
C LEU A 147 17.97 11.49 5.18
N PRO A 148 19.14 11.61 4.52
CA PRO A 148 19.21 11.58 3.06
C PRO A 148 18.72 10.24 2.51
N ASP A 149 19.22 9.14 3.07
CA ASP A 149 18.87 7.76 2.74
C ASP A 149 17.92 7.15 3.78
N LEU A 150 17.25 6.05 3.40
CA LEU A 150 16.38 5.28 4.28
C LEU A 150 17.19 4.46 5.30
N ASP A 151 17.08 4.80 6.58
CA ASP A 151 17.52 3.94 7.69
C ASP A 151 16.50 2.79 7.92
N TYR A 152 16.54 1.81 7.01
CA TYR A 152 15.58 0.70 6.93
C TYR A 152 15.42 -0.06 8.25
N GLU A 153 16.52 -0.37 8.94
CA GLU A 153 16.51 -1.16 10.18
C GLU A 153 15.90 -0.36 11.34
N ARG A 154 16.26 0.92 11.47
CA ARG A 154 15.69 1.79 12.50
C ARG A 154 14.22 2.07 12.24
N VAL A 155 13.83 2.39 11.00
CA VAL A 155 12.43 2.62 10.64
C VAL A 155 11.59 1.39 10.96
N ASN A 156 12.00 0.19 10.51
CA ASN A 156 11.24 -1.02 10.78
C ASN A 156 11.15 -1.35 12.27
N ARG A 157 12.26 -1.26 13.02
CA ARG A 157 12.28 -1.53 14.47
C ARG A 157 11.37 -0.57 15.26
N GLU A 158 11.46 0.74 15.00
CA GLU A 158 10.64 1.72 15.73
C GLU A 158 9.16 1.63 15.33
N LYS A 159 8.85 1.30 14.07
CA LYS A 159 7.48 1.00 13.63
C LYS A 159 6.93 -0.27 14.25
N GLU A 160 7.73 -1.35 14.32
CA GLU A 160 7.34 -2.60 15.01
C GLU A 160 7.06 -2.33 16.50
N ARG A 161 7.92 -1.55 17.18
CA ARG A 161 7.73 -1.17 18.59
C ARG A 161 6.40 -0.41 18.79
N LEU A 162 6.18 0.67 18.05
CA LEU A 162 4.98 1.51 18.18
C LEU A 162 3.69 0.75 17.82
N LEU A 163 3.73 -0.15 16.83
CA LEU A 163 2.59 -1.02 16.50
C LEU A 163 2.32 -2.08 17.59
N ARG A 164 3.36 -2.63 18.23
CA ARG A 164 3.22 -3.57 19.36
C ARG A 164 2.67 -2.87 20.61
N GLU A 165 3.04 -1.62 20.86
CA GLU A 165 2.47 -0.79 21.94
C GLU A 165 0.95 -0.58 21.73
N VAL A 166 0.52 -0.18 20.52
CA VAL A 166 -0.91 -0.03 20.20
C VAL A 166 -1.64 -1.37 20.22
N PHE A 167 -1.07 -2.45 19.69
CA PHE A 167 -1.67 -3.79 19.76
C PHE A 167 -1.83 -4.28 21.21
N SER A 168 -0.92 -3.89 22.12
CA SER A 168 -1.04 -4.22 23.54
C SER A 168 -2.18 -3.45 24.24
N ARG A 169 -2.57 -2.28 23.71
CA ARG A 169 -3.68 -1.45 24.21
C ARG A 169 -5.04 -1.84 23.61
N ASP A 170 -5.10 -2.03 22.30
CA ASP A 170 -6.34 -2.18 21.52
C ASP A 170 -6.54 -3.58 20.91
N GLY A 171 -5.56 -4.49 20.99
CA GLY A 171 -5.53 -5.76 20.26
C GLY A 171 -6.71 -6.70 20.55
N GLU A 172 -7.14 -6.82 21.80
CA GLU A 172 -8.34 -7.62 22.15
C GLU A 172 -9.61 -7.07 21.49
N LYS A 173 -9.78 -5.74 21.51
CA LYS A 173 -10.92 -5.03 20.91
C LYS A 173 -10.90 -5.14 19.38
N VAL A 174 -9.72 -5.06 18.75
CA VAL A 174 -9.56 -5.26 17.30
C VAL A 174 -9.86 -6.71 16.93
N THR A 175 -9.29 -7.70 17.62
CA THR A 175 -9.47 -9.12 17.31
C THR A 175 -10.88 -9.65 17.65
N ALA A 176 -11.57 -9.02 18.61
CA ALA A 176 -12.99 -9.26 18.89
C ALA A 176 -13.93 -8.66 17.83
N SER A 177 -13.48 -7.72 17.00
CA SER A 177 -14.32 -7.06 16.01
C SER A 177 -14.80 -8.00 14.90
N GLU A 178 -16.00 -7.74 14.37
CA GLU A 178 -16.54 -8.53 13.26
C GLU A 178 -15.67 -8.41 12.00
N GLY A 179 -15.13 -7.22 11.72
CA GLY A 179 -14.23 -6.97 10.59
C GLY A 179 -12.96 -7.82 10.64
N PHE A 180 -12.28 -7.87 11.79
CA PHE A 180 -11.11 -8.72 11.96
C PHE A 180 -11.47 -10.20 11.86
N ARG A 181 -12.55 -10.64 12.52
CA ARG A 181 -13.00 -12.05 12.47
C ARG A 181 -13.33 -12.49 11.04
N ARG A 182 -13.96 -11.63 10.25
CA ARG A 182 -14.25 -11.87 8.82
C ARG A 182 -12.96 -11.95 7.99
N PHE A 183 -12.06 -10.97 8.14
CA PHE A 183 -10.75 -10.97 7.48
C PHE A 183 -9.94 -12.24 7.81
N PHE A 184 -9.85 -12.60 9.08
CA PHE A 184 -9.13 -13.78 9.56
C PHE A 184 -9.75 -15.08 9.05
N ALA A 185 -11.08 -15.19 9.01
CA ALA A 185 -11.76 -16.36 8.45
C ALA A 185 -11.47 -16.54 6.95
N SER A 186 -11.58 -15.47 6.15
CA SER A 186 -11.29 -15.51 4.70
C SER A 186 -9.83 -15.82 4.37
N ASN A 187 -8.89 -15.40 5.22
CA ASN A 187 -7.44 -15.48 4.94
C ASN A 187 -6.71 -16.58 5.73
N ARG A 188 -7.43 -17.39 6.53
CA ARG A 188 -6.88 -18.34 7.51
C ARG A 188 -5.79 -19.27 6.97
N SER A 189 -5.91 -19.70 5.71
CA SER A 189 -5.02 -20.66 5.05
C SER A 189 -3.58 -20.15 4.90
N TRP A 190 -3.39 -18.88 4.55
CA TRP A 190 -2.06 -18.27 4.40
C TRP A 190 -1.66 -17.41 5.61
N LEU A 191 -2.64 -16.80 6.28
CA LEU A 191 -2.39 -15.86 7.38
C LEU A 191 -1.84 -16.54 8.64
N LEU A 192 -2.27 -17.78 8.94
CA LEU A 192 -1.75 -18.54 10.08
C LEU A 192 -0.28 -18.98 9.91
N PRO A 193 0.14 -19.64 8.81
CA PRO A 193 1.55 -20.00 8.66
C PRO A 193 2.46 -18.77 8.55
N TYR A 194 2.01 -17.66 7.94
CA TYR A 194 2.74 -16.39 7.96
C TYR A 194 2.91 -15.85 9.38
N ALA A 195 1.82 -15.70 10.15
CA ALA A 195 1.86 -15.19 11.53
C ALA A 195 2.55 -16.14 12.54
N ALA A 196 2.89 -17.37 12.15
CA ALA A 196 3.70 -18.30 12.92
C ALA A 196 5.19 -18.28 12.54
N TYR A 197 5.57 -17.54 11.49
CA TYR A 197 6.94 -17.37 11.00
C TYR A 197 7.57 -16.04 11.42
N SER A 198 6.79 -14.95 11.41
CA SER A 198 7.24 -13.55 11.57
C SER A 198 7.60 -13.10 13.00
#